data_AF-A0A9P6MG59-F1
#
_entry.id   AF-A0A9P6MG59-F1
#
_cell.length_a   1.000
_cell.length_b   1.000
_cell.length_c   1.000
_cell.angle_alpha   90.00
_cell.angle_beta   90.00
_cell.angle_gamma   90.00
#
_symmetry.space_group_name_H-M   'P 1'
#
loop_
_entity.id
_entity.type
_entity.pdbx_description
1 polymer ?
#
loop_
_entity_poly.entity_id
_entity_poly.type
_entity_poly.pdbx_seq_one_letter_code
_entity_poly.pdbx_strand_id
1 'polypeptide(L)'
;LAESSKDIIDGPTQELLQEAQTNSSSFKGTMVPGHENDISALHPIMVSLPPMESPLLDCVQNKIDVEASLRQLKRERLKDRSEDVYISPRAKATPKATDHFDLTAKAQEFLASDRKVFLILGDSGAGKSIFNRNLEISLWEKYETNGRIPLFIHLPEIDKPEQDLIDKHLRKVKFTEAQILELKAHREFIMICDGYDESQQTRNLYMSNQLNRPGGWRVQMVISCRTEYTGVDYKQCFEPSDRNSSGKAELLQEAIIVSFNKDQIQSYVERYVLSKKPSWSSEDYQQALKRIPNLQDLVKNPFLLKLALEVLPQLLGNNSNYSATRITRIELYDEFVTQWVERGKKRLTEMELSPSDKSAFKQLSGSGFLKRGITYLKELVAAIYEHQNGSPVVRYSEYDDQRTWKEAFFGDRDGSQLLREVIPLTRNGDQYRFTHKSLLEYGLSLAVFGPSKHNEETEAMPSVSRRGSTSSVLSFESPSTERTGDGDDQSLLDSPLGKRNLVGELSVLQFLTERVQQEPVFKGQLHSVIERSKTDKRVRTAAANAITILVRAGVQFINTDLRKIQIPGADLSFGVFDSAQLEGADLRKVNLRN
;
A
#
# COMPACT_ATOMS: atom_id res chain seq x y z
N LEU A 1 -47.99 12.01 11.79
CA LEU A 1 -47.60 13.40 12.14
C LEU A 1 -46.81 13.94 10.94
N ALA A 2 -47.41 14.19 9.77
CA ALA A 2 -48.74 14.73 9.47
C ALA A 2 -48.87 16.22 9.84
N GLU A 3 -48.89 17.03 8.77
CA GLU A 3 -49.58 18.33 8.60
C GLU A 3 -49.27 19.51 9.54
N SER A 4 -48.69 20.56 8.98
CA SER A 4 -49.42 21.84 8.76
C SER A 4 -48.60 22.84 7.94
N SER A 5 -49.12 23.27 6.78
CA SER A 5 -49.03 24.63 6.17
C SER A 5 -49.29 24.60 4.65
N LYS A 6 -50.55 24.84 4.25
CA LYS A 6 -50.91 25.55 3.01
C LYS A 6 -51.51 26.93 3.41
N ASP A 7 -52.18 27.78 2.63
CA ASP A 7 -52.74 27.83 1.25
C ASP A 7 -52.98 29.34 0.93
N ILE A 8 -53.19 29.88 -0.29
CA ILE A 8 -53.27 29.30 -1.64
C ILE A 8 -52.08 29.83 -2.49
N ILE A 9 -52.09 30.65 -3.57
CA ILE A 9 -53.10 31.35 -4.42
C ILE A 9 -52.69 31.25 -5.91
N ASP A 10 -53.63 30.77 -6.71
CA ASP A 10 -53.95 30.94 -8.15
C ASP A 10 -52.90 31.04 -9.29
N GLY A 11 -53.33 30.57 -10.47
CA GLY A 11 -52.62 30.65 -11.77
C GLY A 11 -53.20 31.76 -12.70
N PRO A 12 -53.56 31.49 -13.98
CA PRO A 12 -53.89 30.19 -14.59
C PRO A 12 -53.03 29.78 -15.82
N THR A 13 -53.18 28.53 -16.24
CA THR A 13 -52.74 28.02 -17.55
C THR A 13 -53.73 28.39 -18.66
N GLN A 14 -53.36 29.23 -19.64
CA GLN A 14 -53.99 29.22 -20.97
C GLN A 14 -53.23 29.98 -22.08
N GLU A 15 -51.99 29.57 -22.39
CA GLU A 15 -51.27 29.93 -23.63
C GLU A 15 -50.11 28.93 -23.88
N LEU A 16 -49.34 29.08 -24.96
CA LEU A 16 -48.21 28.20 -25.36
C LEU A 16 -48.55 26.76 -25.84
N LEU A 17 -49.80 26.47 -26.23
CA LEU A 17 -50.18 25.21 -26.88
C LEU A 17 -50.90 25.40 -28.23
N GLN A 18 -50.58 26.48 -28.96
CA GLN A 18 -51.31 26.88 -30.18
C GLN A 18 -50.40 27.32 -31.35
N GLU A 19 -49.19 26.76 -31.50
CA GLU A 19 -48.26 27.17 -32.57
C GLU A 19 -47.49 26.00 -33.22
N ALA A 20 -48.16 24.87 -33.47
CA ALA A 20 -47.54 23.68 -34.09
C ALA A 20 -48.46 22.82 -35.00
N GLN A 21 -49.67 23.28 -35.37
CA GLN A 21 -50.65 22.45 -36.13
C GLN A 21 -51.38 23.21 -37.25
N THR A 22 -50.63 23.89 -38.14
CA THR A 22 -51.19 24.61 -39.30
C THR A 22 -50.31 24.48 -40.55
N ASN A 23 -50.19 23.28 -41.14
CA ASN A 23 -49.67 23.13 -42.51
C ASN A 23 -49.99 21.75 -43.16
N SER A 24 -51.28 21.40 -43.33
CA SER A 24 -51.65 20.10 -43.91
C SER A 24 -53.02 20.03 -44.60
N SER A 25 -53.37 20.95 -45.51
CA SER A 25 -54.50 20.72 -46.44
C SER A 25 -54.54 21.60 -47.71
N SER A 26 -54.06 21.09 -48.85
CA SER A 26 -54.72 21.29 -50.15
C SER A 26 -54.19 20.34 -51.24
N PHE A 27 -54.96 19.30 -51.56
CA PHE A 27 -55.58 19.11 -52.88
C PHE A 27 -56.61 17.95 -52.79
N LYS A 28 -57.60 17.91 -53.69
CA LYS A 28 -58.75 16.97 -53.63
C LYS A 28 -58.91 16.17 -54.93
N GLY A 29 -59.43 14.95 -54.80
CA GLY A 29 -60.09 14.18 -55.87
C GLY A 29 -59.38 12.86 -56.23
N THR A 30 -60.06 11.75 -56.57
CA THR A 30 -61.51 11.44 -56.52
C THR A 30 -61.69 9.91 -56.37
N MET A 31 -62.87 9.44 -55.94
CA MET A 31 -63.20 8.04 -55.63
C MET A 31 -63.32 7.13 -56.90
N VAL A 32 -62.73 5.89 -56.93
CA VAL A 32 -63.33 4.53 -56.66
C VAL A 32 -64.26 4.00 -57.80
N PRO A 33 -64.41 2.68 -58.10
CA PRO A 33 -63.70 1.42 -57.70
C PRO A 33 -63.12 0.61 -58.89
N GLY A 34 -62.56 -0.60 -58.67
CA GLY A 34 -62.59 -1.66 -59.70
C GLY A 34 -61.65 -2.88 -59.58
N HIS A 35 -62.24 -4.06 -59.32
CA HIS A 35 -61.80 -5.44 -59.66
C HIS A 35 -60.54 -6.11 -59.06
N GLU A 36 -60.62 -7.44 -59.09
CA GLU A 36 -59.68 -8.45 -58.58
C GLU A 36 -58.87 -9.10 -59.73
N ASN A 37 -57.86 -9.91 -59.36
CA ASN A 37 -57.00 -10.72 -60.23
C ASN A 37 -56.02 -9.89 -61.11
N ASP A 38 -54.87 -10.40 -61.52
CA ASP A 38 -54.47 -11.82 -61.64
C ASP A 38 -53.00 -12.09 -61.24
N ILE A 39 -52.63 -13.36 -61.12
CA ILE A 39 -51.27 -13.81 -60.78
C ILE A 39 -50.59 -14.42 -62.01
N SER A 40 -49.47 -13.85 -62.47
CA SER A 40 -48.30 -14.63 -62.95
C SER A 40 -47.12 -13.77 -63.44
N ALA A 41 -45.94 -14.41 -63.42
CA ALA A 41 -44.74 -14.13 -64.22
C ALA A 41 -44.16 -12.71 -64.28
N LEU A 42 -42.99 -12.53 -63.64
CA LEU A 42 -41.70 -12.32 -64.33
C LEU A 42 -40.53 -12.47 -63.34
N HIS A 43 -39.40 -13.04 -63.78
CA HIS A 43 -38.25 -13.30 -62.91
C HIS A 43 -37.38 -12.04 -62.69
N PRO A 44 -37.03 -11.69 -61.43
CA PRO A 44 -36.00 -10.68 -61.15
C PRO A 44 -34.59 -11.29 -61.25
N ILE A 45 -33.69 -10.56 -61.91
CA ILE A 45 -32.26 -10.90 -61.99
C ILE A 45 -31.60 -10.61 -60.64
N MET A 46 -30.93 -11.60 -60.03
CA MET A 46 -30.17 -11.38 -58.79
C MET A 46 -28.89 -10.58 -59.07
N VAL A 47 -28.87 -9.32 -58.67
CA VAL A 47 -27.64 -8.53 -58.49
C VAL A 47 -27.27 -8.56 -57.01
N SER A 48 -26.21 -9.28 -56.66
CA SER A 48 -25.71 -9.37 -55.29
C SER A 48 -24.91 -8.10 -54.92
N LEU A 49 -25.51 -7.22 -54.12
CA LEU A 49 -24.77 -6.15 -53.44
C LEU A 49 -24.00 -6.72 -52.23
N PRO A 50 -22.79 -6.22 -51.92
CA PRO A 50 -22.05 -6.60 -50.72
C PRO A 50 -22.75 -6.06 -49.44
N PRO A 51 -22.49 -6.66 -48.27
CA PRO A 51 -23.10 -6.22 -47.01
C PRO A 51 -22.59 -4.83 -46.61
N MET A 52 -23.42 -3.82 -46.85
CA MET A 52 -23.28 -2.49 -46.25
C MET A 52 -23.68 -2.56 -44.78
N GLU A 53 -22.70 -2.50 -43.87
CA GLU A 53 -22.96 -2.25 -42.45
C GLU A 53 -23.57 -0.84 -42.31
N SER A 54 -24.89 -0.78 -42.13
CA SER A 54 -25.63 0.48 -42.14
C SER A 54 -25.70 1.08 -40.72
N PRO A 55 -25.29 2.36 -40.52
CA PRO A 55 -25.34 3.01 -39.20
C PRO A 55 -26.74 3.06 -38.56
N LEU A 56 -27.79 2.89 -39.37
CA LEU A 56 -29.18 2.89 -38.90
C LEU A 56 -29.52 1.69 -38.00
N LEU A 57 -28.81 0.56 -38.09
CA LEU A 57 -29.03 -0.57 -37.18
C LEU A 57 -28.56 -0.28 -35.74
N ASP A 58 -27.45 0.45 -35.59
CA ASP A 58 -26.97 0.94 -34.29
C ASP A 58 -27.80 2.13 -33.75
N CYS A 59 -28.67 2.74 -34.55
CA CYS A 59 -29.69 3.68 -34.08
C CYS A 59 -30.99 2.99 -33.60
N VAL A 60 -31.24 1.75 -34.01
CA VAL A 60 -32.45 0.98 -33.62
C VAL A 60 -32.16 0.07 -32.42
N GLN A 61 -30.92 -0.40 -32.25
CA GLN A 61 -30.45 -0.97 -31.00
C GLN A 61 -29.92 0.16 -30.10
N ASN A 62 -30.53 0.40 -28.94
CA ASN A 62 -30.01 1.35 -27.93
C ASN A 62 -28.73 0.81 -27.25
N LYS A 63 -27.67 0.58 -28.01
CA LYS A 63 -26.34 0.27 -27.48
C LYS A 63 -25.80 1.50 -26.76
N ILE A 64 -25.64 1.37 -25.45
CA ILE A 64 -25.00 2.38 -24.63
C ILE A 64 -23.52 2.41 -25.01
N ASP A 65 -22.99 3.56 -25.46
CA ASP A 65 -21.57 3.67 -25.80
C ASP A 65 -20.70 3.57 -24.53
N VAL A 66 -20.28 2.34 -24.24
CA VAL A 66 -19.25 2.01 -23.24
C VAL A 66 -17.84 2.27 -23.76
N GLU A 67 -17.65 2.28 -25.07
CA GLU A 67 -16.33 2.28 -25.71
C GLU A 67 -15.70 3.68 -25.70
N ALA A 68 -16.49 4.76 -25.76
CA ALA A 68 -16.01 6.11 -25.45
C ALA A 68 -15.44 6.22 -24.03
N SER A 69 -16.14 5.68 -23.03
CA SER A 69 -15.68 5.66 -21.63
C SER A 69 -14.46 4.74 -21.43
N LEU A 70 -14.40 3.59 -22.13
CA LEU A 70 -13.20 2.72 -22.13
C LEU A 70 -12.00 3.40 -22.79
N ARG A 71 -12.19 4.17 -23.87
CA ARG A 71 -11.13 5.01 -24.49
C ARG A 71 -10.71 6.18 -23.60
N GLN A 72 -11.57 6.68 -22.71
CA GLN A 72 -11.15 7.61 -21.66
C GLN A 72 -10.29 6.89 -20.61
N LEU A 73 -10.78 5.76 -20.07
CA LEU A 73 -10.04 4.96 -19.07
C LEU A 73 -8.65 4.53 -19.59
N LYS A 74 -8.56 4.04 -20.83
CA LYS A 74 -7.27 3.72 -21.50
C LYS A 74 -6.31 4.91 -21.52
N ARG A 75 -6.79 6.13 -21.83
CA ARG A 75 -5.96 7.35 -21.82
C ARG A 75 -5.52 7.75 -20.41
N GLU A 76 -6.40 7.64 -19.42
CA GLU A 76 -6.07 7.95 -18.01
C GLU A 76 -5.04 6.96 -17.45
N ARG A 77 -5.20 5.65 -17.71
CA ARG A 77 -4.25 4.61 -17.30
C ARG A 77 -2.88 4.73 -17.95
N LEU A 78 -2.83 4.99 -19.27
CA LEU A 78 -1.56 5.17 -19.98
C LEU A 78 -0.85 6.48 -19.60
N LYS A 79 -1.55 7.45 -18.99
CA LYS A 79 -0.96 8.65 -18.40
C LYS A 79 -0.38 8.41 -17.00
N ASP A 80 -0.93 7.48 -16.20
CA ASP A 80 -0.37 7.06 -14.89
C ASP A 80 0.83 6.09 -15.03
N ARG A 81 1.64 6.28 -16.09
CA ARG A 81 2.92 5.58 -16.28
C ARG A 81 3.93 6.11 -15.27
N SER A 82 4.29 5.29 -14.29
CA SER A 82 5.34 5.67 -13.32
C SER A 82 6.68 5.86 -14.00
N GLU A 83 7.44 6.85 -13.55
CA GLU A 83 8.86 7.04 -13.86
C GLU A 83 9.79 6.06 -13.11
N ASP A 84 9.23 5.10 -12.36
CA ASP A 84 10.01 4.06 -11.68
C ASP A 84 10.70 3.13 -12.68
N VAL A 85 11.94 2.74 -12.36
CA VAL A 85 12.70 1.77 -13.15
C VAL A 85 12.01 0.40 -13.08
N TYR A 86 11.38 -0.02 -14.19
CA TYR A 86 10.81 -1.35 -14.30
C TYR A 86 11.83 -2.37 -14.83
N ILE A 87 11.84 -3.54 -14.18
CA ILE A 87 12.45 -4.78 -14.64
C ILE A 87 11.44 -5.89 -14.36
N SER A 88 11.24 -6.79 -15.34
CA SER A 88 10.35 -7.94 -15.19
C SER A 88 10.82 -8.82 -14.02
N PRO A 89 9.99 -9.10 -13.01
CA PRO A 89 10.34 -10.00 -11.93
C PRO A 89 10.55 -11.42 -12.45
N ARG A 90 11.46 -12.16 -11.82
CA ARG A 90 11.53 -13.61 -11.98
C ARG A 90 10.67 -14.27 -10.90
N ALA A 91 10.12 -15.43 -11.19
CA ALA A 91 9.29 -16.18 -10.26
C ALA A 91 9.49 -17.70 -10.39
N LYS A 92 9.05 -18.42 -9.37
CA LYS A 92 9.00 -19.88 -9.30
C LYS A 92 7.59 -20.38 -9.00
N ALA A 93 7.25 -21.59 -9.44
CA ALA A 93 5.87 -22.10 -9.33
C ALA A 93 5.47 -22.49 -7.89
N THR A 94 6.40 -22.99 -7.09
CA THR A 94 6.16 -23.42 -5.70
C THR A 94 7.34 -23.03 -4.80
N PRO A 95 7.21 -23.04 -3.46
CA PRO A 95 8.30 -22.67 -2.56
C PRO A 95 9.55 -23.53 -2.74
N LYS A 96 9.38 -24.81 -3.11
CA LYS A 96 10.45 -25.81 -3.28
C LYS A 96 11.01 -25.89 -4.71
N ALA A 97 10.42 -25.20 -5.69
CA ALA A 97 10.90 -25.24 -7.06
C ALA A 97 12.25 -24.51 -7.22
N THR A 98 13.17 -25.10 -7.97
CA THR A 98 14.46 -24.52 -8.38
C THR A 98 14.36 -23.63 -9.61
N ASP A 99 13.33 -23.86 -10.44
CA ASP A 99 13.26 -23.28 -11.77
C ASP A 99 12.64 -21.88 -11.73
N HIS A 100 13.36 -20.90 -12.29
CA HIS A 100 13.03 -19.48 -12.23
C HIS A 100 12.65 -18.94 -13.62
N PHE A 101 11.36 -18.75 -13.87
CA PHE A 101 10.80 -18.19 -15.11
C PHE A 101 10.62 -16.66 -15.03
N ASP A 102 10.35 -16.03 -16.17
CA ASP A 102 9.92 -14.64 -16.26
C ASP A 102 8.43 -14.51 -15.91
N LEU A 103 8.08 -13.59 -15.00
CA LEU A 103 6.71 -13.42 -14.52
C LEU A 103 5.77 -12.84 -15.59
N THR A 104 6.27 -11.96 -16.47
CA THR A 104 5.48 -11.38 -17.55
C THR A 104 5.07 -12.45 -18.56
N ALA A 105 6.00 -13.30 -18.99
CA ALA A 105 5.73 -14.44 -19.86
C ALA A 105 4.73 -15.42 -19.21
N LYS A 106 4.91 -15.76 -17.92
CA LYS A 106 4.01 -16.69 -17.21
C LYS A 106 2.60 -16.11 -17.01
N ALA A 107 2.47 -14.78 -16.90
CA ALA A 107 1.17 -14.11 -16.87
C ALA A 107 0.46 -14.13 -18.24
N GLN A 108 1.20 -13.97 -19.35
CA GLN A 108 0.60 -14.10 -20.69
C GLN A 108 0.15 -15.54 -20.98
N GLU A 109 0.91 -16.56 -20.53
CA GLU A 109 0.50 -17.97 -20.57
C GLU A 109 -0.83 -18.20 -19.81
N PHE A 110 -0.97 -17.63 -18.61
CA PHE A 110 -2.21 -17.71 -17.84
C PHE A 110 -3.40 -17.08 -18.58
N LEU A 111 -3.24 -15.89 -19.15
CA LEU A 111 -4.32 -15.18 -19.86
C LEU A 111 -4.74 -15.86 -21.17
N ALA A 112 -3.85 -16.65 -21.78
CA ALA A 112 -4.14 -17.52 -22.92
C ALA A 112 -4.79 -18.86 -22.53
N SER A 113 -4.88 -19.18 -21.24
CA SER A 113 -5.42 -20.45 -20.72
C SER A 113 -6.84 -20.31 -20.16
N ASP A 114 -7.53 -21.43 -19.98
CA ASP A 114 -8.84 -21.48 -19.32
C ASP A 114 -8.82 -21.24 -17.80
N ARG A 115 -7.63 -21.09 -17.18
CA ARG A 115 -7.50 -20.84 -15.74
C ARG A 115 -8.17 -19.51 -15.34
N LYS A 116 -8.61 -19.42 -14.08
CA LYS A 116 -9.48 -18.34 -13.60
C LYS A 116 -8.81 -17.41 -12.59
N VAL A 117 -7.82 -17.89 -11.82
CA VAL A 117 -7.06 -17.09 -10.84
C VAL A 117 -5.56 -17.29 -11.01
N PHE A 118 -4.80 -16.21 -11.09
CA PHE A 118 -3.33 -16.19 -11.03
C PHE A 118 -2.89 -15.46 -9.76
N LEU A 119 -2.35 -16.21 -8.80
CA LEU A 119 -1.90 -15.70 -7.51
C LEU A 119 -0.40 -15.38 -7.56
N ILE A 120 -0.07 -14.10 -7.39
CA ILE A 120 1.30 -13.58 -7.35
C ILE A 120 1.69 -13.36 -5.89
N LEU A 121 2.59 -14.20 -5.41
CA LEU A 121 3.17 -14.13 -4.07
C LEU A 121 4.57 -13.50 -4.11
N GLY A 122 4.98 -12.91 -3.00
CA GLY A 122 6.34 -12.40 -2.80
C GLY A 122 6.38 -11.37 -1.67
N ASP A 123 7.58 -11.07 -1.18
CA ASP A 123 7.76 -10.33 0.07
C ASP A 123 7.36 -8.84 -0.06
N SER A 124 7.32 -8.12 1.07
CA SER A 124 7.25 -6.66 1.09
C SER A 124 8.36 -6.03 0.21
N GLY A 125 8.01 -5.14 -0.72
CA GLY A 125 8.96 -4.51 -1.64
C GLY A 125 9.39 -5.32 -2.87
N ALA A 126 8.94 -6.58 -3.03
CA ALA A 126 9.31 -7.47 -4.14
C ALA A 126 8.80 -7.05 -5.56
N GLY A 127 8.23 -5.85 -5.72
CA GLY A 127 7.80 -5.33 -7.02
C GLY A 127 6.40 -5.72 -7.50
N LYS A 128 5.62 -6.46 -6.71
CA LYS A 128 4.25 -6.95 -7.04
C LYS A 128 3.35 -5.86 -7.68
N SER A 129 3.20 -4.71 -7.03
CA SER A 129 2.38 -3.59 -7.50
C SER A 129 2.89 -2.95 -8.80
N ILE A 130 4.22 -2.90 -8.98
CA ILE A 130 4.85 -2.35 -10.19
C ILE A 130 4.63 -3.31 -11.36
N PHE A 131 4.76 -4.62 -11.14
CA PHE A 131 4.39 -5.64 -12.12
C PHE A 131 2.92 -5.53 -12.53
N ASN A 132 2.00 -5.49 -11.56
CA ASN A 132 0.56 -5.41 -11.82
C ASN A 132 0.17 -4.15 -12.63
N ARG A 133 0.80 -3.00 -12.35
CA ARG A 133 0.63 -1.77 -13.16
C ARG A 133 1.17 -1.93 -14.59
N ASN A 134 2.36 -2.50 -14.76
CA ASN A 134 2.94 -2.73 -16.08
C ASN A 134 2.14 -3.78 -16.90
N LEU A 135 1.53 -4.76 -16.23
CA LEU A 135 0.61 -5.71 -16.86
C LEU A 135 -0.67 -5.01 -17.35
N GLU A 136 -1.31 -4.17 -16.53
CA GLU A 136 -2.48 -3.39 -16.97
C GLU A 136 -2.14 -2.50 -18.17
N ILE A 137 -0.99 -1.80 -18.13
CA ILE A 137 -0.49 -0.95 -19.22
C ILE A 137 -0.28 -1.77 -20.52
N SER A 138 0.41 -2.91 -20.46
CA SER A 138 0.69 -3.73 -21.65
C SER A 138 -0.59 -4.34 -22.26
N LEU A 139 -1.57 -4.66 -21.42
CA LEU A 139 -2.89 -5.10 -21.89
C LEU A 139 -3.70 -3.95 -22.49
N TRP A 140 -3.64 -2.74 -21.90
CA TRP A 140 -4.27 -1.55 -22.47
C TRP A 140 -3.63 -1.13 -23.80
N GLU A 141 -2.32 -1.28 -23.99
CA GLU A 141 -1.67 -1.04 -25.29
C GLU A 141 -2.22 -1.99 -26.36
N LYS A 142 -2.31 -3.29 -26.06
CA LYS A 142 -2.87 -4.35 -26.93
C LYS A 142 -4.40 -4.34 -27.05
N TYR A 143 -5.11 -3.53 -26.28
CA TYR A 143 -6.57 -3.52 -26.24
C TYR A 143 -7.17 -2.96 -27.56
N GLU A 144 -7.98 -3.80 -28.21
CA GLU A 144 -8.83 -3.51 -29.37
C GLU A 144 -10.32 -3.42 -28.95
N THR A 145 -11.13 -2.75 -29.77
CA THR A 145 -12.59 -2.64 -29.53
C THR A 145 -13.23 -4.02 -29.39
N ASN A 146 -14.17 -4.18 -28.44
CA ASN A 146 -14.77 -5.45 -28.03
C ASN A 146 -13.83 -6.48 -27.35
N GLY A 147 -12.53 -6.20 -27.22
CA GLY A 147 -11.58 -7.05 -26.49
C GLY A 147 -11.84 -7.15 -24.98
N ARG A 148 -11.11 -8.06 -24.31
CA ARG A 148 -11.12 -8.19 -22.84
C ARG A 148 -10.61 -6.91 -22.18
N ILE A 149 -11.36 -6.38 -21.22
CA ILE A 149 -11.11 -5.09 -20.58
C ILE A 149 -10.13 -5.28 -19.40
N PRO A 150 -8.94 -4.64 -19.41
CA PRO A 150 -8.03 -4.67 -18.26
C PRO A 150 -8.55 -3.77 -17.14
N LEU A 151 -8.47 -4.22 -15.89
CA LEU A 151 -8.97 -3.46 -14.74
C LEU A 151 -8.07 -3.62 -13.51
N PHE A 152 -7.13 -2.69 -13.31
CA PHE A 152 -6.31 -2.63 -12.09
C PHE A 152 -7.11 -2.08 -10.90
N ILE A 153 -7.20 -2.87 -9.84
CA ILE A 153 -7.92 -2.57 -8.60
C ILE A 153 -6.94 -2.68 -7.42
N HIS A 154 -6.55 -1.54 -6.85
CA HIS A 154 -5.80 -1.49 -5.60
C HIS A 154 -6.79 -1.72 -4.44
N LEU A 155 -6.76 -2.92 -3.85
CA LEU A 155 -7.78 -3.38 -2.90
C LEU A 155 -7.94 -2.50 -1.65
N PRO A 156 -6.88 -1.93 -1.03
CA PRO A 156 -7.00 -1.01 0.11
C PRO A 156 -7.79 0.28 -0.16
N GLU A 157 -8.01 0.65 -1.43
CA GLU A 157 -8.79 1.85 -1.77
C GLU A 157 -10.32 1.63 -1.78
N ILE A 158 -10.78 0.38 -1.66
CA ILE A 158 -12.20 -0.01 -1.72
C ILE A 158 -12.71 -0.47 -0.36
N ASP A 159 -13.86 0.07 0.08
CA ASP A 159 -14.55 -0.42 1.27
C ASP A 159 -15.26 -1.76 0.96
N LYS A 160 -15.06 -2.74 1.83
CA LYS A 160 -15.62 -4.11 1.72
C LYS A 160 -15.40 -4.72 0.32
N PRO A 161 -14.15 -4.94 -0.13
CA PRO A 161 -13.84 -5.47 -1.46
C PRO A 161 -14.39 -6.89 -1.68
N GLU A 162 -14.85 -7.58 -0.64
CA GLU A 162 -15.56 -8.85 -0.75
C GLU A 162 -17.00 -8.72 -1.29
N GLN A 163 -17.50 -7.49 -1.51
CA GLN A 163 -18.82 -7.16 -2.07
C GLN A 163 -18.69 -6.20 -3.25
N ASP A 164 -19.36 -6.48 -4.36
CA ASP A 164 -19.54 -5.62 -5.54
C ASP A 164 -18.26 -4.93 -6.07
N LEU A 165 -17.13 -5.64 -6.04
CA LEU A 165 -15.79 -5.10 -6.26
C LEU A 165 -15.65 -4.33 -7.59
N ILE A 166 -16.14 -4.91 -8.68
CA ILE A 166 -16.05 -4.33 -10.02
C ILE A 166 -17.03 -3.16 -10.15
N ASP A 167 -18.28 -3.32 -9.70
CA ASP A 167 -19.32 -2.29 -9.75
C ASP A 167 -18.89 -1.05 -8.94
N LYS A 168 -18.33 -1.24 -7.73
CA LYS A 168 -17.73 -0.16 -6.90
C LYS A 168 -16.57 0.54 -7.61
N HIS A 169 -15.68 -0.22 -8.26
CA HIS A 169 -14.54 0.35 -8.97
C HIS A 169 -14.96 1.14 -10.22
N LEU A 170 -15.90 0.61 -11.01
CA LEU A 170 -16.45 1.29 -12.19
C LEU A 170 -17.16 2.60 -11.83
N ARG A 171 -17.89 2.64 -10.70
CA ARG A 171 -18.42 3.89 -10.12
C ARG A 171 -17.31 4.87 -9.73
N LYS A 172 -16.20 4.41 -9.11
CA LYS A 172 -15.04 5.26 -8.80
C LYS A 172 -14.41 5.87 -10.06
N VAL A 173 -14.40 5.16 -11.18
CA VAL A 173 -13.98 5.67 -12.51
C VAL A 173 -15.14 6.23 -13.36
N LYS A 174 -16.24 6.65 -12.72
CA LYS A 174 -17.35 7.45 -13.30
C LYS A 174 -18.18 6.78 -14.41
N PHE A 175 -18.22 5.45 -14.47
CA PHE A 175 -19.18 4.75 -15.33
C PHE A 175 -20.58 4.82 -14.72
N THR A 176 -21.60 4.98 -15.57
CA THR A 176 -23.01 5.00 -15.15
C THR A 176 -23.55 3.60 -14.88
N GLU A 177 -24.60 3.45 -14.05
CA GLU A 177 -25.22 2.14 -13.78
C GLU A 177 -25.67 1.43 -15.07
N ALA A 178 -26.17 2.18 -16.05
CA ALA A 178 -26.57 1.64 -17.36
C ALA A 178 -25.37 1.07 -18.14
N GLN A 179 -24.23 1.78 -18.15
CA GLN A 179 -22.97 1.25 -18.72
C GLN A 179 -22.44 0.05 -17.91
N ILE A 180 -22.58 0.05 -16.59
CA ILE A 180 -22.14 -1.06 -15.73
C ILE A 180 -22.95 -2.33 -16.06
N LEU A 181 -24.26 -2.22 -16.26
CA LEU A 181 -25.12 -3.34 -16.69
C LEU A 181 -24.75 -3.86 -18.09
N GLU A 182 -24.54 -2.97 -19.06
CA GLU A 182 -24.09 -3.30 -20.42
C GLU A 182 -22.75 -4.06 -20.41
N LEU A 183 -21.77 -3.55 -19.65
CA LEU A 183 -20.46 -4.19 -19.47
C LEU A 183 -20.59 -5.58 -18.80
N LYS A 184 -21.48 -5.72 -17.81
CA LYS A 184 -21.69 -6.95 -17.04
C LYS A 184 -22.35 -8.05 -17.86
N ALA A 185 -23.25 -7.69 -18.76
CA ALA A 185 -23.85 -8.61 -19.72
C ALA A 185 -22.86 -8.99 -20.84
N HIS A 186 -22.30 -7.99 -21.54
CA HIS A 186 -21.70 -8.22 -22.86
C HIS A 186 -20.17 -8.32 -22.91
N ARG A 187 -19.42 -7.81 -21.92
CA ARG A 187 -17.95 -7.79 -21.96
C ARG A 187 -17.28 -8.81 -21.02
N GLU A 188 -15.99 -9.03 -21.23
CA GLU A 188 -15.10 -9.84 -20.39
C GLU A 188 -13.99 -8.95 -19.80
N PHE A 189 -13.52 -9.29 -18.60
CA PHE A 189 -12.51 -8.52 -17.87
C PHE A 189 -11.26 -9.33 -17.51
N ILE A 190 -10.11 -8.66 -17.53
CA ILE A 190 -8.87 -9.11 -16.88
C ILE A 190 -8.70 -8.22 -15.65
N MET A 191 -9.16 -8.72 -14.50
CA MET A 191 -9.14 -7.97 -13.24
C MET A 191 -7.82 -8.20 -12.53
N ILE A 192 -7.07 -7.14 -12.24
CA ILE A 192 -5.75 -7.18 -11.60
C ILE A 192 -5.88 -6.57 -10.21
N CYS A 193 -6.09 -7.42 -9.21
CA CYS A 193 -6.23 -7.04 -7.81
C CYS A 193 -4.87 -6.93 -7.12
N ASP A 194 -4.59 -5.79 -6.50
CA ASP A 194 -3.31 -5.52 -5.84
C ASP A 194 -3.47 -5.24 -4.34
N GLY A 195 -2.63 -5.86 -3.51
CA GLY A 195 -2.57 -5.62 -2.07
C GLY A 195 -3.62 -6.36 -1.24
N TYR A 196 -3.79 -7.68 -1.45
CA TYR A 196 -4.77 -8.47 -0.67
C TYR A 196 -4.52 -8.40 0.85
N ASP A 197 -3.26 -8.59 1.29
CA ASP A 197 -2.86 -8.46 2.70
C ASP A 197 -2.99 -7.02 3.23
N GLU A 198 -2.94 -6.04 2.34
CA GLU A 198 -3.05 -4.61 2.67
C GLU A 198 -4.52 -4.21 2.89
N SER A 199 -5.46 -4.92 2.25
CA SER A 199 -6.91 -4.77 2.43
C SER A 199 -7.49 -5.55 3.63
N GLN A 200 -6.64 -6.18 4.46
CA GLN A 200 -7.00 -6.97 5.64
C GLN A 200 -8.02 -8.10 5.36
N GLN A 201 -8.03 -8.62 4.13
CA GLN A 201 -9.00 -9.62 3.69
C GLN A 201 -8.64 -11.04 4.14
N THR A 202 -9.66 -11.76 4.59
CA THR A 202 -9.61 -13.18 4.98
C THR A 202 -10.58 -14.03 4.16
N ARG A 203 -11.22 -13.42 3.15
CA ARG A 203 -12.26 -14.03 2.31
C ARG A 203 -11.76 -14.23 0.89
N ASN A 204 -12.29 -15.26 0.24
CA ASN A 204 -12.04 -15.54 -1.16
C ASN A 204 -12.82 -14.57 -2.05
N LEU A 205 -12.14 -13.53 -2.58
CA LEU A 205 -12.76 -12.44 -3.32
C LEU A 205 -13.40 -12.89 -4.63
N TYR A 206 -12.88 -13.95 -5.26
CA TYR A 206 -13.48 -14.55 -6.46
C TYR A 206 -14.86 -15.16 -6.14
N MET A 207 -14.92 -15.90 -5.03
CA MET A 207 -16.14 -16.56 -4.57
C MET A 207 -17.16 -15.59 -3.98
N SER A 208 -16.72 -14.57 -3.23
CA SER A 208 -17.62 -13.61 -2.58
C SER A 208 -18.26 -12.62 -3.56
N ASN A 209 -17.51 -12.18 -4.57
CA ASN A 209 -18.02 -11.36 -5.68
C ASN A 209 -18.71 -12.19 -6.78
N GLN A 210 -18.90 -13.50 -6.55
CA GLN A 210 -19.65 -14.40 -7.44
C GLN A 210 -19.15 -14.41 -8.89
N LEU A 211 -17.83 -14.29 -9.09
CA LEU A 211 -17.23 -14.17 -10.41
C LEU A 211 -17.46 -15.43 -11.25
N ASN A 212 -17.73 -15.24 -12.54
CA ASN A 212 -18.07 -16.29 -13.52
C ASN A 212 -19.29 -17.17 -13.15
N ARG A 213 -20.18 -16.70 -12.28
CA ARG A 213 -21.49 -17.33 -12.00
C ARG A 213 -22.60 -16.70 -12.86
N PRO A 214 -23.78 -17.34 -13.02
CA PRO A 214 -24.92 -16.74 -13.72
C PRO A 214 -25.29 -15.37 -13.12
N GLY A 215 -25.36 -14.33 -13.96
CA GLY A 215 -25.58 -12.93 -13.53
C GLY A 215 -24.36 -12.22 -12.91
N GLY A 216 -23.25 -12.93 -12.71
CA GLY A 216 -21.96 -12.39 -12.27
C GLY A 216 -21.07 -11.94 -13.44
N TRP A 217 -19.98 -11.24 -13.11
CA TRP A 217 -19.02 -10.76 -14.09
C TRP A 217 -18.20 -11.91 -14.72
N ARG A 218 -17.93 -11.83 -16.03
CA ARG A 218 -16.98 -12.72 -16.74
C ARG A 218 -15.56 -12.21 -16.58
N VAL A 219 -14.72 -12.94 -15.84
CA VAL A 219 -13.42 -12.43 -15.32
C VAL A 219 -12.33 -13.50 -15.29
N GLN A 220 -11.14 -13.18 -15.80
CA GLN A 220 -9.88 -13.78 -15.31
C GLN A 220 -9.26 -12.84 -14.26
N MET A 221 -8.94 -13.39 -13.08
CA MET A 221 -8.36 -12.64 -11.97
C MET A 221 -6.85 -12.86 -11.90
N VAL A 222 -6.09 -11.78 -11.88
CA VAL A 222 -4.73 -11.74 -11.34
C VAL A 222 -4.82 -11.11 -9.95
N ILE A 223 -4.17 -11.68 -8.94
CA ILE A 223 -4.24 -11.17 -7.57
C ILE A 223 -2.87 -11.23 -6.88
N SER A 224 -2.43 -10.12 -6.26
CA SER A 224 -1.19 -10.07 -5.50
C SER A 224 -1.42 -10.18 -3.99
N CYS A 225 -0.54 -10.92 -3.32
CA CYS A 225 -0.52 -11.05 -1.87
C CYS A 225 0.93 -11.17 -1.38
N ARG A 226 1.15 -10.87 -0.10
CA ARG A 226 2.41 -11.11 0.59
C ARG A 226 2.61 -12.59 0.92
N THR A 227 3.82 -13.09 0.69
CA THR A 227 4.30 -14.40 1.17
C THR A 227 4.12 -14.51 2.68
N GLU A 228 4.35 -13.41 3.41
CA GLU A 228 4.19 -13.29 4.86
C GLU A 228 2.75 -13.53 5.35
N TYR A 229 1.74 -13.47 4.45
CA TYR A 229 0.33 -13.71 4.75
C TYR A 229 -0.12 -15.16 4.44
N THR A 230 0.78 -16.02 3.96
CA THR A 230 0.45 -17.40 3.52
C THR A 230 0.46 -18.41 4.67
N GLY A 231 -0.57 -18.36 5.52
CA GLY A 231 -0.84 -19.40 6.53
C GLY A 231 -1.15 -20.77 5.93
N VAL A 232 -1.16 -21.84 6.74
CA VAL A 232 -1.21 -23.25 6.29
C VAL A 232 -2.27 -23.55 5.22
N ASP A 233 -3.45 -22.93 5.31
CA ASP A 233 -4.59 -23.13 4.42
C ASP A 233 -4.86 -21.97 3.44
N TYR A 234 -3.89 -21.08 3.19
CA TYR A 234 -4.08 -19.83 2.43
C TYR A 234 -4.73 -20.00 1.05
N LYS A 235 -4.55 -21.17 0.40
CA LYS A 235 -5.16 -21.50 -0.90
C LYS A 235 -6.68 -21.35 -0.90
N GLN A 236 -7.35 -21.62 0.23
CA GLN A 236 -8.81 -21.44 0.36
C GLN A 236 -9.27 -19.99 0.10
N CYS A 237 -8.38 -19.01 0.32
CA CYS A 237 -8.63 -17.58 0.04
C CYS A 237 -8.52 -17.20 -1.44
N PHE A 238 -8.05 -18.08 -2.32
CA PHE A 238 -7.78 -17.76 -3.73
C PHE A 238 -8.32 -18.82 -4.73
N GLU A 239 -8.48 -20.07 -4.30
CA GLU A 239 -8.89 -21.18 -5.16
C GLU A 239 -10.39 -21.11 -5.52
N PRO A 240 -10.76 -21.12 -6.82
CA PRO A 240 -12.17 -21.19 -7.24
C PRO A 240 -12.79 -22.55 -6.89
N SER A 241 -13.66 -22.58 -5.88
CA SER A 241 -14.40 -23.79 -5.50
C SER A 241 -15.72 -23.89 -6.27
N ASP A 242 -15.71 -24.56 -7.42
CA ASP A 242 -16.94 -24.97 -8.11
C ASP A 242 -17.43 -26.34 -7.62
N ARG A 243 -18.68 -26.41 -7.16
CA ARG A 243 -19.29 -27.65 -6.64
C ARG A 243 -19.66 -28.64 -7.74
N ASN A 244 -19.73 -28.19 -8.99
CA ASN A 244 -20.17 -29.01 -10.12
C ASN A 244 -18.99 -29.58 -10.95
N SER A 245 -17.78 -29.04 -10.77
CA SER A 245 -16.56 -29.49 -11.45
C SER A 245 -16.01 -30.78 -10.82
N SER A 246 -16.56 -31.93 -11.24
CA SER A 246 -16.10 -33.27 -10.84
C SER A 246 -14.73 -33.68 -11.41
N GLY A 247 -14.14 -32.88 -12.29
CA GLY A 247 -12.75 -32.97 -12.73
C GLY A 247 -11.88 -31.87 -12.12
N LYS A 248 -10.73 -32.23 -11.53
CA LYS A 248 -9.75 -31.27 -10.98
C LYS A 248 -8.99 -30.53 -12.08
N ALA A 249 -9.63 -29.57 -12.73
CA ALA A 249 -8.91 -28.53 -13.46
C ALA A 249 -8.20 -27.60 -12.45
N GLU A 250 -6.91 -27.32 -12.65
CA GLU A 250 -6.15 -26.36 -11.83
C GLU A 250 -6.57 -24.92 -12.17
N LEU A 251 -7.73 -24.48 -11.66
CA LEU A 251 -8.29 -23.15 -11.92
C LEU A 251 -7.45 -22.01 -11.30
N LEU A 252 -6.63 -22.35 -10.30
CA LEU A 252 -5.64 -21.50 -9.65
C LEU A 252 -4.23 -21.82 -10.18
N GLN A 253 -3.48 -20.79 -10.58
CA GLN A 253 -2.06 -20.86 -10.90
C GLN A 253 -1.27 -19.95 -9.95
N GLU A 254 -0.11 -20.40 -9.50
CA GLU A 254 0.72 -19.67 -8.54
C GLU A 254 2.06 -19.24 -9.17
N ALA A 255 2.54 -18.06 -8.76
CA ALA A 255 3.89 -17.60 -9.04
C ALA A 255 4.45 -16.85 -7.83
N ILE A 256 5.54 -17.35 -7.27
CA ILE A 256 6.26 -16.73 -6.16
C ILE A 256 7.44 -15.95 -6.72
N ILE A 257 7.42 -14.62 -6.60
CA ILE A 257 8.53 -13.76 -7.02
C ILE A 257 9.79 -14.16 -6.26
N VAL A 258 10.90 -14.29 -6.98
CA VAL A 258 12.23 -14.47 -6.40
C VAL A 258 12.99 -13.14 -6.40
N SER A 259 13.86 -12.97 -5.41
CA SER A 259 14.70 -11.78 -5.25
C SER A 259 15.61 -11.59 -6.48
N PHE A 260 15.98 -10.34 -6.79
CA PHE A 260 16.78 -10.02 -7.97
C PHE A 260 18.14 -10.73 -7.97
N ASN A 261 18.55 -11.20 -9.15
CA ASN A 261 19.92 -11.65 -9.39
C ASN A 261 20.85 -10.45 -9.71
N LYS A 262 22.16 -10.73 -9.86
CA LYS A 262 23.17 -9.69 -10.12
C LYS A 262 22.89 -8.92 -11.41
N ASP A 263 22.43 -9.60 -12.46
CA ASP A 263 22.16 -9.03 -13.78
C ASP A 263 20.95 -8.08 -13.75
N GLN A 264 19.91 -8.44 -12.97
CA GLN A 264 18.76 -7.56 -12.69
C GLN A 264 19.17 -6.34 -11.86
N ILE A 265 20.01 -6.51 -10.84
CA ILE A 265 20.54 -5.39 -10.03
C ILE A 265 21.37 -4.43 -10.92
N GLN A 266 22.25 -4.96 -11.77
CA GLN A 266 23.04 -4.16 -12.70
C GLN A 266 22.13 -3.41 -13.70
N SER A 267 21.22 -4.13 -14.36
CA SER A 267 20.24 -3.54 -15.29
C SER A 267 19.38 -2.46 -14.63
N TYR A 268 19.11 -2.57 -13.33
CA TYR A 268 18.34 -1.58 -12.57
C TYR A 268 19.15 -0.32 -12.32
N VAL A 269 20.42 -0.46 -11.90
CA VAL A 269 21.35 0.67 -11.70
C VAL A 269 21.55 1.46 -12.99
N GLU A 270 21.80 0.77 -14.11
CA GLU A 270 21.98 1.41 -15.42
C GLU A 270 20.73 2.21 -15.84
N ARG A 271 19.53 1.63 -15.72
CA ARG A 271 18.27 2.30 -16.01
C ARG A 271 17.97 3.45 -15.04
N TYR A 272 18.37 3.33 -13.78
CA TYR A 272 18.21 4.38 -12.76
C TYR A 272 19.09 5.59 -13.09
N VAL A 273 20.36 5.37 -13.44
CA VAL A 273 21.28 6.44 -13.83
C VAL A 273 20.79 7.16 -15.10
N LEU A 274 20.33 6.40 -16.11
CA LEU A 274 19.78 6.96 -17.35
C LEU A 274 18.49 7.79 -17.13
N SER A 275 17.58 7.33 -16.26
CA SER A 275 16.27 7.96 -16.06
C SER A 275 16.29 9.12 -15.05
N LYS A 276 16.97 8.96 -13.91
CA LYS A 276 16.96 9.93 -12.81
C LYS A 276 18.18 10.84 -12.75
N LYS A 277 19.23 10.54 -13.53
CA LYS A 277 20.46 11.36 -13.66
C LYS A 277 21.06 11.81 -12.31
N PRO A 278 21.35 10.86 -11.40
CA PRO A 278 21.98 11.16 -10.11
C PRO A 278 23.42 11.66 -10.26
N SER A 279 24.03 12.09 -9.16
CA SER A 279 25.43 12.55 -9.11
C SER A 279 26.49 11.44 -9.26
N TRP A 280 26.09 10.17 -9.18
CA TRP A 280 26.97 9.00 -9.24
C TRP A 280 26.78 8.22 -10.54
N SER A 281 27.86 7.66 -11.09
CA SER A 281 27.82 6.76 -12.25
C SER A 281 27.30 5.37 -11.89
N SER A 282 26.98 4.56 -12.90
CA SER A 282 26.64 3.15 -12.72
C SER A 282 27.77 2.39 -12.03
N GLU A 283 29.01 2.73 -12.37
CA GLU A 283 30.25 2.16 -11.86
C GLU A 283 30.47 2.49 -10.38
N ASP A 284 30.14 3.71 -9.94
CA ASP A 284 30.24 4.14 -8.54
C ASP A 284 29.25 3.36 -7.67
N TYR A 285 27.98 3.29 -8.09
CA TYR A 285 26.98 2.45 -7.41
C TYR A 285 27.40 0.99 -7.38
N GLN A 286 27.89 0.43 -8.50
CA GLN A 286 28.37 -0.95 -8.54
C GLN A 286 29.58 -1.20 -7.64
N GLN A 287 30.47 -0.22 -7.44
CA GLN A 287 31.56 -0.33 -6.46
C GLN A 287 31.06 -0.25 -5.02
N ALA A 288 30.20 0.74 -4.70
CA ALA A 288 29.63 0.92 -3.37
C ALA A 288 28.85 -0.34 -2.92
N LEU A 289 27.93 -0.81 -3.76
CA LEU A 289 27.14 -2.01 -3.51
C LEU A 289 28.01 -3.26 -3.30
N LYS A 290 29.19 -3.37 -3.92
CA LYS A 290 30.09 -4.54 -3.80
C LYS A 290 31.02 -4.46 -2.58
N ARG A 291 31.38 -3.26 -2.11
CA ARG A 291 32.32 -3.07 -0.99
C ARG A 291 31.65 -3.05 0.38
N ILE A 292 30.39 -2.62 0.47
CA ILE A 292 29.67 -2.46 1.74
C ILE A 292 29.17 -3.83 2.22
N PRO A 293 29.53 -4.29 3.44
CA PRO A 293 29.07 -5.56 3.98
C PRO A 293 27.55 -5.67 4.05
N ASN A 294 27.01 -6.86 3.78
CA ASN A 294 25.58 -7.23 3.80
C ASN A 294 24.66 -6.49 2.80
N LEU A 295 25.07 -5.34 2.25
CA LEU A 295 24.24 -4.54 1.34
C LEU A 295 23.88 -5.28 0.05
N GLN A 296 24.77 -6.14 -0.47
CA GLN A 296 24.48 -7.04 -1.61
C GLN A 296 23.24 -7.90 -1.40
N ASP A 297 22.96 -8.35 -0.17
CA ASP A 297 21.81 -9.19 0.13
C ASP A 297 20.53 -8.36 0.31
N LEU A 298 20.64 -7.18 0.92
CA LEU A 298 19.53 -6.23 1.04
C LEU A 298 19.00 -5.79 -0.34
N VAL A 299 19.88 -5.40 -1.27
CA VAL A 299 19.47 -4.88 -2.59
C VAL A 299 18.98 -5.95 -3.58
N LYS A 300 18.89 -7.22 -3.17
CA LYS A 300 18.10 -8.23 -3.90
C LYS A 300 16.60 -7.94 -3.82
N ASN A 301 16.15 -7.14 -2.86
CA ASN A 301 14.80 -6.59 -2.80
C ASN A 301 14.74 -5.29 -3.64
N PRO A 302 13.88 -5.19 -4.66
CA PRO A 302 13.84 -4.04 -5.57
C PRO A 302 13.56 -2.70 -4.87
N PHE A 303 12.72 -2.70 -3.82
CA PHE A 303 12.46 -1.48 -3.05
C PHE A 303 13.69 -1.06 -2.23
N LEU A 304 14.40 -2.00 -1.61
CA LEU A 304 15.64 -1.69 -0.87
C LEU A 304 16.77 -1.23 -1.82
N LEU A 305 16.83 -1.76 -3.04
CA LEU A 305 17.72 -1.25 -4.08
C LEU A 305 17.38 0.21 -4.42
N LYS A 306 16.09 0.56 -4.64
CA LYS A 306 15.69 1.96 -4.86
C LYS A 306 16.11 2.87 -3.71
N LEU A 307 15.84 2.47 -2.45
CA LEU A 307 16.24 3.25 -1.27
C LEU A 307 17.76 3.46 -1.24
N ALA A 308 18.55 2.40 -1.45
CA ALA A 308 20.01 2.47 -1.45
C ALA A 308 20.53 3.42 -2.55
N LEU A 309 19.98 3.39 -3.77
CA LEU A 309 20.44 4.27 -4.85
C LEU A 309 20.08 5.75 -4.62
N GLU A 310 18.99 6.06 -3.90
CA GLU A 310 18.70 7.44 -3.45
C GLU A 310 19.64 7.89 -2.31
N VAL A 311 19.97 6.99 -1.39
CA VAL A 311 20.62 7.32 -0.10
C VAL A 311 22.16 7.31 -0.15
N LEU A 312 22.77 6.33 -0.84
CA LEU A 312 24.22 6.09 -0.84
C LEU A 312 25.09 7.32 -1.21
N PRO A 313 24.73 8.16 -2.19
CA PRO A 313 25.57 9.30 -2.57
C PRO A 313 25.76 10.34 -1.46
N GLN A 314 24.79 10.47 -0.56
CA GLN A 314 24.86 11.38 0.59
C GLN A 314 25.56 10.73 1.79
N LEU A 315 25.29 9.45 2.09
CA LEU A 315 25.95 8.74 3.20
C LEU A 315 27.47 8.63 3.05
N LEU A 316 27.96 8.47 1.82
CA LEU A 316 29.36 8.15 1.56
C LEU A 316 30.14 9.37 1.02
N GLY A 317 29.45 10.38 0.51
CA GLY A 317 30.05 11.55 -0.11
C GLY A 317 31.09 11.16 -1.17
N ASN A 318 32.19 11.91 -1.23
CA ASN A 318 33.25 11.69 -2.22
C ASN A 318 34.46 10.87 -1.69
N ASN A 319 34.52 10.52 -0.38
CA ASN A 319 35.77 10.07 0.28
C ASN A 319 35.59 9.02 1.42
N SER A 320 34.51 8.24 1.45
CA SER A 320 34.27 7.29 2.56
C SER A 320 34.95 5.92 2.45
N ASN A 321 35.40 5.39 3.60
CA ASN A 321 35.93 4.03 3.74
C ASN A 321 34.80 2.98 3.76
N TYR A 322 34.37 2.54 2.57
CA TYR A 322 33.29 1.56 2.33
C TYR A 322 33.31 0.28 3.20
N SER A 323 34.48 -0.14 3.69
CA SER A 323 34.66 -1.36 4.50
C SER A 323 34.36 -1.17 5.99
N ALA A 324 34.33 0.07 6.50
CA ALA A 324 33.99 0.37 7.89
C ALA A 324 32.47 0.54 8.08
N THR A 325 31.80 1.12 7.08
CA THR A 325 30.35 1.33 7.08
C THR A 325 29.61 0.00 6.89
N ARG A 326 29.10 -0.57 7.98
CA ARG A 326 28.01 -1.57 7.88
C ARG A 326 26.71 -0.82 7.63
N ILE A 327 25.85 -1.35 6.76
CA ILE A 327 24.53 -0.78 6.48
C ILE A 327 23.49 -1.89 6.62
N THR A 328 22.64 -1.75 7.64
CA THR A 328 21.45 -2.59 7.86
C THR A 328 20.25 -2.12 7.03
N ARG A 329 19.13 -2.86 7.08
CA ARG A 329 17.88 -2.37 6.47
C ARG A 329 17.35 -1.19 7.28
N ILE A 330 17.36 -1.26 8.61
CA ILE A 330 16.84 -0.17 9.46
C ILE A 330 17.59 1.15 9.22
N GLU A 331 18.91 1.13 9.02
CA GLU A 331 19.71 2.33 8.71
C GLU A 331 19.38 2.95 7.34
N LEU A 332 19.06 2.14 6.33
CA LEU A 332 18.59 2.66 5.04
C LEU A 332 17.26 3.43 5.18
N TYR A 333 16.39 3.04 6.12
CA TYR A 333 15.11 3.74 6.35
C TYR A 333 15.26 4.96 7.27
N ASP A 334 16.11 4.88 8.32
CA ASP A 334 16.52 6.02 9.16
C ASP A 334 17.01 7.17 8.28
N GLU A 335 17.96 6.87 7.39
CA GLU A 335 18.57 7.85 6.51
C GLU A 335 17.63 8.29 5.37
N PHE A 336 16.90 7.38 4.73
CA PHE A 336 15.96 7.73 3.66
C PHE A 336 14.88 8.71 4.14
N VAL A 337 14.29 8.48 5.31
CA VAL A 337 13.27 9.39 5.87
C VAL A 337 13.89 10.72 6.28
N THR A 338 15.11 10.72 6.82
CA THR A 338 15.86 11.95 7.12
C THR A 338 16.09 12.80 5.87
N GLN A 339 16.62 12.20 4.80
CA GLN A 339 16.82 12.85 3.52
C GLN A 339 15.50 13.24 2.82
N TRP A 340 14.40 12.53 3.06
CA TRP A 340 13.09 12.90 2.52
C TRP A 340 12.54 14.17 3.20
N VAL A 341 12.65 14.26 4.52
CA VAL A 341 12.21 15.44 5.29
C VAL A 341 13.05 16.67 4.94
N GLU A 342 14.38 16.55 4.85
CA GLU A 342 15.23 17.68 4.46
C GLU A 342 15.06 18.08 2.98
N ARG A 343 14.83 17.12 2.04
CA ARG A 343 14.41 17.45 0.66
C ARG A 343 13.07 18.19 0.62
N GLY A 344 12.11 17.79 1.47
CA GLY A 344 10.82 18.47 1.61
C GLY A 344 10.94 19.89 2.18
N LYS A 345 11.70 20.06 3.25
CA LYS A 345 12.02 21.36 3.86
C LYS A 345 12.68 22.31 2.85
N LYS A 346 13.62 21.81 2.04
CA LYS A 346 14.25 22.59 0.96
C LYS A 346 13.21 23.05 -0.08
N ARG A 347 12.36 22.14 -0.59
CA ARG A 347 11.23 22.50 -1.48
C ARG A 347 10.36 23.61 -0.87
N LEU A 348 9.97 23.50 0.41
CA LEU A 348 9.16 24.51 1.09
C LEU A 348 9.87 25.87 1.24
N THR A 349 11.21 25.88 1.26
CA THR A 349 12.01 27.12 1.29
C THR A 349 12.06 27.79 -0.09
N GLU A 350 11.97 26.99 -1.16
CA GLU A 350 12.00 27.44 -2.56
C GLU A 350 10.60 27.83 -3.10
N MET A 351 9.53 27.58 -2.33
CA MET A 351 8.14 27.86 -2.72
C MET A 351 7.60 29.17 -2.12
N GLU A 352 6.71 29.85 -2.86
CA GLU A 352 6.00 31.04 -2.36
C GLU A 352 4.87 30.67 -1.37
N LEU A 353 5.26 30.32 -0.15
CA LEU A 353 4.35 30.02 0.96
C LEU A 353 3.43 31.22 1.33
N SER A 354 2.22 30.95 1.85
CA SER A 354 1.32 31.99 2.33
C SER A 354 1.88 32.72 3.57
N PRO A 355 1.32 33.89 3.97
CA PRO A 355 1.75 34.56 5.21
C PRO A 355 1.57 33.70 6.48
N SER A 356 0.54 32.85 6.51
CA SER A 356 0.31 31.90 7.61
C SER A 356 1.37 30.80 7.61
N ASP A 357 1.60 30.18 6.45
CA ASP A 357 2.59 29.12 6.27
C ASP A 357 4.02 29.60 6.54
N LYS A 358 4.35 30.83 6.17
CA LYS A 358 5.64 31.47 6.49
C LYS A 358 5.85 31.62 8.00
N SER A 359 4.78 31.88 8.76
CA SER A 359 4.84 31.90 10.24
C SER A 359 5.02 30.49 10.81
N ALA A 360 4.20 29.52 10.38
CA ALA A 360 4.29 28.13 10.82
C ALA A 360 5.65 27.50 10.47
N PHE A 361 6.14 27.67 9.24
CA PHE A 361 7.44 27.20 8.77
C PHE A 361 8.59 27.76 9.62
N LYS A 362 8.52 29.04 10.02
CA LYS A 362 9.52 29.66 10.90
C LYS A 362 9.49 29.06 12.31
N GLN A 363 8.31 28.76 12.87
CA GLN A 363 8.17 28.09 14.18
C GLN A 363 8.64 26.63 14.16
N LEU A 364 8.32 25.88 13.09
CA LEU A 364 8.81 24.51 12.87
C LEU A 364 10.33 24.50 12.70
N SER A 365 10.89 25.44 11.92
CA SER A 365 12.34 25.59 11.74
C SER A 365 13.05 25.91 13.05
N GLY A 366 12.54 26.88 13.82
CA GLY A 366 13.09 27.27 15.12
C GLY A 366 12.93 26.24 16.25
N SER A 367 12.23 25.13 16.02
CA SER A 367 12.11 24.01 16.98
C SER A 367 12.60 22.67 16.43
N GLY A 368 13.47 22.70 15.42
CA GLY A 368 14.09 21.53 14.80
C GLY A 368 13.16 20.87 13.77
N PHE A 369 13.15 21.39 12.54
CA PHE A 369 12.22 20.95 11.49
C PHE A 369 12.25 19.44 11.23
N LEU A 370 13.45 18.85 11.15
CA LEU A 370 13.63 17.40 10.98
C LEU A 370 12.99 16.59 12.12
N LYS A 371 13.26 17.00 13.37
CA LYS A 371 12.68 16.40 14.57
C LYS A 371 11.15 16.50 14.57
N ARG A 372 10.59 17.65 14.16
CA ARG A 372 9.14 17.84 14.00
C ARG A 372 8.54 16.92 12.91
N GLY A 373 9.19 16.79 11.76
CA GLY A 373 8.76 15.89 10.69
C GLY A 373 8.78 14.41 11.11
N ILE A 374 9.83 13.98 11.83
CA ILE A 374 9.93 12.62 12.38
C ILE A 374 8.89 12.37 13.48
N THR A 375 8.65 13.33 14.38
CA THR A 375 7.59 13.24 15.39
C THR A 375 6.21 13.11 14.74
N TYR A 376 5.88 13.98 13.79
CA TYR A 376 4.62 13.93 13.04
C TYR A 376 4.43 12.58 12.31
N LEU A 377 5.49 12.03 11.72
CA LEU A 377 5.46 10.69 11.12
C LEU A 377 5.12 9.60 12.15
N LYS A 378 5.75 9.61 13.34
CA LYS A 378 5.46 8.64 14.41
C LYS A 378 4.01 8.74 14.89
N GLU A 379 3.54 9.95 15.13
CA GLU A 379 2.20 10.23 15.66
C GLU A 379 1.10 9.85 14.65
N LEU A 380 1.27 10.23 13.37
CA LEU A 380 0.36 9.85 12.29
C LEU A 380 0.28 8.33 12.14
N VAL A 381 1.43 7.64 12.15
CA VAL A 381 1.47 6.18 12.01
C VAL A 381 0.86 5.48 13.22
N ALA A 382 1.12 5.94 14.44
CA ALA A 382 0.47 5.42 15.63
C ALA A 382 -1.06 5.54 15.52
N ALA A 383 -1.58 6.70 15.11
CA ALA A 383 -3.01 6.92 14.91
C ALA A 383 -3.63 6.02 13.82
N ILE A 384 -2.91 5.76 12.71
CA ILE A 384 -3.35 4.81 11.67
C ILE A 384 -3.43 3.37 12.21
N TYR A 385 -2.49 2.93 13.04
CA TYR A 385 -2.54 1.60 13.66
C TYR A 385 -3.56 1.48 14.80
N GLU A 386 -3.86 2.57 15.51
CA GLU A 386 -4.86 2.63 16.58
C GLU A 386 -6.29 2.70 16.03
N HIS A 387 -6.56 3.56 15.04
CA HIS A 387 -7.92 3.83 14.54
C HIS A 387 -8.29 3.12 13.23
N GLN A 388 -7.31 2.67 12.42
CA GLN A 388 -7.54 1.96 11.16
C GLN A 388 -6.84 0.59 11.09
N ASN A 389 -6.37 0.07 12.23
CA ASN A 389 -5.71 -1.23 12.35
C ASN A 389 -4.50 -1.42 11.40
N GLY A 390 -3.86 -0.34 10.96
CA GLY A 390 -2.72 -0.39 10.02
C GLY A 390 -3.09 -0.38 8.53
N SER A 391 -4.33 -0.04 8.17
CA SER A 391 -4.71 0.16 6.76
C SER A 391 -3.86 1.27 6.12
N PRO A 392 -3.24 1.06 4.94
CA PRO A 392 -2.32 2.03 4.35
C PRO A 392 -3.01 3.19 3.62
N VAL A 393 -4.35 3.22 3.57
CA VAL A 393 -5.14 4.27 2.91
C VAL A 393 -6.01 4.98 3.94
N VAL A 394 -5.72 6.27 4.16
CA VAL A 394 -6.55 7.18 4.95
C VAL A 394 -7.37 8.00 3.97
N ARG A 395 -8.70 7.93 4.06
CA ARG A 395 -9.58 8.91 3.39
C ARG A 395 -9.83 10.08 4.33
N TYR A 396 -9.72 11.31 3.85
CA TYR A 396 -10.02 12.52 4.63
C TYR A 396 -10.90 13.50 3.86
N SER A 397 -11.99 13.93 4.51
CA SER A 397 -12.89 14.99 4.04
C SER A 397 -13.07 16.03 5.14
N GLU A 398 -12.83 17.31 4.85
CA GLU A 398 -12.95 18.41 5.82
C GLU A 398 -14.39 18.60 6.34
N TYR A 399 -15.39 18.09 5.62
CA TYR A 399 -16.78 18.09 6.08
C TYR A 399 -17.09 16.90 7.00
N ASP A 400 -16.70 15.70 6.59
CA ASP A 400 -17.10 14.45 7.26
C ASP A 400 -16.22 14.08 8.47
N ASP A 401 -14.94 14.49 8.45
CA ASP A 401 -13.93 14.08 9.44
C ASP A 401 -13.65 15.14 10.53
N GLN A 402 -14.51 16.15 10.68
CA GLN A 402 -14.40 17.15 11.74
C GLN A 402 -14.43 16.51 13.13
N ARG A 403 -13.54 16.95 14.02
CA ARG A 403 -13.35 16.45 15.39
C ARG A 403 -12.93 14.97 15.46
N THR A 404 -12.56 14.35 14.34
CA THR A 404 -11.90 13.03 14.34
C THR A 404 -10.40 13.18 14.54
N TRP A 405 -9.72 12.07 14.83
CA TRP A 405 -8.25 12.01 14.86
C TRP A 405 -7.60 12.49 13.55
N LYS A 406 -8.31 12.36 12.41
CA LYS A 406 -7.78 12.75 11.11
C LYS A 406 -7.62 14.26 10.98
N GLU A 407 -8.48 15.07 11.60
CA GLU A 407 -8.42 16.53 11.49
C GLU A 407 -7.07 17.07 11.98
N ALA A 408 -6.51 16.49 13.05
CA ALA A 408 -5.22 16.89 13.61
C ALA A 408 -4.04 16.70 12.61
N PHE A 409 -4.10 15.67 11.77
CA PHE A 409 -3.05 15.37 10.80
C PHE A 409 -3.34 15.96 9.40
N PHE A 410 -4.60 15.90 8.95
CA PHE A 410 -5.02 16.16 7.57
C PHE A 410 -5.77 17.48 7.36
N GLY A 411 -6.26 18.12 8.42
CA GLY A 411 -6.78 19.49 8.37
C GLY A 411 -5.69 20.56 8.26
N ASP A 412 -6.09 21.78 7.93
CA ASP A 412 -5.17 22.90 7.63
C ASP A 412 -4.90 23.77 8.87
N ARG A 413 -4.71 23.11 10.01
CA ARG A 413 -4.35 23.71 11.31
C ARG A 413 -2.84 23.62 11.55
N ASP A 414 -2.31 24.56 12.35
CA ASP A 414 -1.04 24.48 13.10
C ASP A 414 0.22 24.02 12.33
N GLY A 415 0.25 24.24 11.02
CA GLY A 415 1.36 23.82 10.15
C GLY A 415 1.36 22.34 9.79
N SER A 416 0.32 21.57 10.13
CA SER A 416 0.18 20.15 9.74
C SER A 416 0.26 19.95 8.22
N GLN A 417 -0.19 20.92 7.42
CA GLN A 417 -0.01 20.90 5.96
C GLN A 417 1.46 20.87 5.53
N LEU A 418 2.32 21.68 6.16
CA LEU A 418 3.76 21.70 5.88
C LEU A 418 4.41 20.38 6.31
N LEU A 419 3.94 19.78 7.41
CA LEU A 419 4.43 18.49 7.89
C LEU A 419 3.99 17.32 6.99
N ARG A 420 2.80 17.38 6.38
CA ARG A 420 2.36 16.42 5.34
C ARG A 420 3.26 16.44 4.11
N GLU A 421 3.65 17.63 3.63
CA GLU A 421 4.43 17.81 2.40
C GLU A 421 5.89 17.32 2.49
N VAL A 422 6.38 17.06 3.71
CA VAL A 422 7.78 16.63 3.97
C VAL A 422 7.92 15.19 4.45
N ILE A 423 6.82 14.44 4.62
CA ILE A 423 6.87 12.99 4.87
C ILE A 423 6.65 12.20 3.56
N PRO A 424 7.00 10.89 3.49
CA PRO A 424 6.82 10.09 2.26
C PRO A 424 5.36 9.64 2.04
N LEU A 425 4.47 10.63 1.97
CA LEU A 425 3.03 10.50 1.78
C LEU A 425 2.63 10.99 0.39
N THR A 426 1.57 10.42 -0.17
CA THR A 426 0.98 10.80 -1.48
C THR A 426 -0.52 11.01 -1.31
N ARG A 427 -1.07 12.00 -2.03
CA ARG A 427 -2.49 12.33 -2.05
C ARG A 427 -3.09 12.06 -3.43
N ASN A 428 -4.25 11.42 -3.47
CA ASN A 428 -5.08 11.23 -4.66
C ASN A 428 -6.54 11.54 -4.29
N GLY A 429 -6.98 12.78 -4.57
CA GLY A 429 -8.30 13.27 -4.14
C GLY A 429 -8.43 13.38 -2.62
N ASP A 430 -9.36 12.64 -2.04
CA ASP A 430 -9.58 12.44 -0.60
C ASP A 430 -8.58 11.45 0.04
N GLN A 431 -7.84 10.69 -0.78
CA GLN A 431 -7.11 9.50 -0.32
C GLN A 431 -5.63 9.82 -0.12
N TYR A 432 -5.14 9.59 1.10
CA TYR A 432 -3.75 9.73 1.50
C TYR A 432 -3.15 8.36 1.79
N ARG A 433 -1.95 8.10 1.25
CA ARG A 433 -1.23 6.83 1.43
C ARG A 433 0.28 7.04 1.41
N PHE A 434 1.03 6.21 2.13
CA PHE A 434 2.49 6.19 2.03
C PHE A 434 2.95 5.75 0.64
N THR A 435 4.13 6.20 0.20
CA THR A 435 4.71 5.80 -1.11
C THR A 435 4.95 4.28 -1.22
N HIS A 436 5.10 3.58 -0.09
CA HIS A 436 5.12 2.11 0.01
C HIS A 436 4.74 1.68 1.44
N LYS A 437 3.95 0.61 1.63
CA LYS A 437 3.49 0.16 2.97
C LYS A 437 4.63 -0.17 3.94
N SER A 438 5.84 -0.51 3.46
CA SER A 438 6.99 -0.68 4.37
C SER A 438 7.41 0.59 5.11
N LEU A 439 7.04 1.79 4.63
CA LEU A 439 7.31 3.05 5.32
C LEU A 439 6.32 3.31 6.45
N LEU A 440 5.08 2.82 6.32
CA LEU A 440 4.10 2.73 7.40
C LEU A 440 4.56 1.71 8.47
N GLU A 441 5.05 0.54 8.05
CA GLU A 441 5.62 -0.48 8.94
C GLU A 441 6.86 0.03 9.70
N TYR A 442 7.77 0.71 8.98
CA TYR A 442 8.94 1.36 9.57
C TYR A 442 8.53 2.52 10.52
N GLY A 443 7.55 3.34 10.16
CA GLY A 443 7.03 4.41 11.02
C GLY A 443 6.46 3.88 12.34
N LEU A 444 5.87 2.67 12.35
CA LEU A 444 5.44 2.03 13.59
C LEU A 444 6.64 1.57 14.43
N SER A 445 7.70 1.05 13.79
CA SER A 445 8.94 0.73 14.49
C SER A 445 9.57 1.97 15.15
N LEU A 446 9.56 3.13 14.47
CA LEU A 446 10.00 4.41 15.03
C LEU A 446 9.12 4.90 16.19
N ALA A 447 7.82 4.61 16.16
CA ALA A 447 6.88 4.96 17.22
C ALA A 447 7.02 4.07 18.46
N VAL A 448 7.58 2.86 18.31
CA VAL A 448 8.03 2.00 19.43
C VAL A 448 9.41 2.45 19.93
N PHE A 449 10.42 2.53 19.05
CA PHE A 449 11.76 3.00 19.39
C PHE A 449 12.44 3.67 18.18
N GLY A 450 12.81 4.94 18.32
CA GLY A 450 13.56 5.69 17.30
C GLY A 450 15.06 5.76 17.60
N PRO A 451 15.92 6.02 16.60
CA PRO A 451 17.36 6.10 16.80
C PRO A 451 17.72 7.22 17.77
N SER A 452 18.69 6.99 18.67
CA SER A 452 19.14 8.00 19.65
C SER A 452 20.06 9.09 19.05
N LYS A 453 20.23 9.12 17.72
CA LYS A 453 21.17 9.98 16.98
C LYS A 453 20.85 11.50 16.98
N HIS A 454 19.83 11.95 17.73
CA HIS A 454 19.51 13.37 17.96
C HIS A 454 19.76 13.83 19.41
N ASN A 455 20.85 13.35 20.02
CA ASN A 455 21.63 14.20 20.90
C ASN A 455 22.41 15.22 20.05
N GLU A 456 21.70 16.21 19.50
CA GLU A 456 22.34 17.45 19.07
C GLU A 456 23.01 18.07 20.30
N GLU A 457 24.17 18.69 20.10
CA GLU A 457 24.85 19.44 21.15
C GLU A 457 23.88 20.49 21.69
N THR A 458 23.44 20.32 22.93
CA THR A 458 22.62 21.33 23.59
C THR A 458 23.55 22.50 23.88
N GLU A 459 23.56 23.50 22.98
CA GLU A 459 24.17 24.80 23.22
C GLU A 459 23.49 25.39 24.46
N ALA A 460 24.08 25.13 25.61
CA ALA A 460 23.61 25.57 26.90
C ALA A 460 23.84 27.09 26.98
N MET A 461 22.85 27.84 26.49
CA MET A 461 22.75 29.30 26.61
C MET A 461 23.29 29.75 27.97
N PRO A 462 24.41 30.49 28.02
CA PRO A 462 25.16 30.67 29.26
C PRO A 462 24.34 31.48 30.26
N SER A 463 23.76 30.80 31.24
CA SER A 463 23.01 31.42 32.32
C SER A 463 23.91 32.38 33.08
N VAL A 464 23.59 33.68 33.05
CA VAL A 464 24.40 34.75 33.67
C VAL A 464 24.25 34.72 35.19
N SER A 465 24.89 33.72 35.80
CA SER A 465 25.00 33.54 37.25
C SER A 465 26.06 34.49 37.80
N ARG A 466 25.67 35.32 38.78
CA ARG A 466 26.53 36.38 39.33
C ARG A 466 27.70 35.80 40.15
N ARG A 467 28.92 36.02 39.65
CA ARG A 467 30.16 36.32 40.39
C ARG A 467 30.18 35.91 41.88
N GLY A 468 30.59 34.68 42.15
CA GLY A 468 30.98 34.15 43.47
C GLY A 468 32.25 33.30 43.34
N SER A 469 33.06 33.17 44.39
CA SER A 469 34.49 32.85 44.25
C SER A 469 34.94 31.50 44.83
N THR A 470 35.98 30.95 44.16
CA THR A 470 37.10 30.13 44.70
C THR A 470 36.88 28.72 45.28
N SER A 471 37.70 27.80 44.76
CA SER A 471 38.17 26.53 45.40
C SER A 471 37.15 25.38 45.50
N SER A 472 37.53 24.08 45.44
CA SER A 472 38.86 23.43 45.44
C SER A 472 38.86 22.09 44.67
N VAL A 473 40.04 21.73 44.11
CA VAL A 473 40.64 20.37 44.06
C VAL A 473 39.93 19.21 43.31
N LEU A 474 40.78 18.41 42.65
CA LEU A 474 40.47 17.19 41.90
C LEU A 474 40.00 16.03 42.79
N SER A 475 39.16 15.14 42.27
CA SER A 475 39.06 13.74 42.70
C SER A 475 38.69 12.86 41.51
N PHE A 476 39.42 11.75 41.34
CA PHE A 476 39.28 10.83 40.21
C PHE A 476 38.63 9.54 40.72
N GLU A 477 37.31 9.45 40.58
CA GLU A 477 36.55 8.22 40.77
C GLU A 477 35.60 8.03 39.60
N SER A 478 35.41 6.79 39.16
CA SER A 478 34.49 6.42 38.07
C SER A 478 33.22 5.83 38.67
N PRO A 479 32.07 6.54 38.66
CA PRO A 479 30.82 5.99 39.15
C PRO A 479 30.08 5.30 37.99
N SER A 480 30.12 3.97 37.98
CA SER A 480 29.18 3.14 37.22
C SER A 480 27.76 3.46 37.67
N THR A 481 27.11 4.40 36.98
CA THR A 481 25.83 4.97 37.37
C THR A 481 24.71 4.23 36.67
N GLU A 482 24.21 3.19 37.34
CA GLU A 482 22.91 2.59 37.03
C GLU A 482 21.84 3.69 37.13
N ARG A 483 21.34 4.15 35.97
CA ARG A 483 20.20 5.06 35.93
C ARG A 483 18.92 4.26 36.15
N THR A 484 18.41 4.32 37.37
CA THR A 484 17.02 3.97 37.66
C THR A 484 16.10 4.81 36.77
N GLY A 485 15.11 4.27 36.07
CA GLY A 485 14.68 2.87 35.97
C GLY A 485 13.21 2.83 35.50
N ASP A 486 12.33 3.46 36.27
CA ASP A 486 10.89 3.47 36.02
C ASP A 486 10.43 4.43 34.90
N GLY A 487 11.16 5.53 34.67
CA GLY A 487 10.73 6.62 33.79
C GLY A 487 10.73 6.24 32.30
N ASP A 488 11.85 5.71 31.82
CA ASP A 488 12.00 5.30 30.41
C ASP A 488 11.12 4.08 30.07
N ASP A 489 11.02 3.14 31.01
CA ASP A 489 10.14 1.97 30.90
C ASP A 489 8.67 2.36 30.73
N GLN A 490 8.18 3.35 31.47
CA GLN A 490 6.80 3.80 31.34
C GLN A 490 6.53 4.43 29.95
N SER A 491 7.48 5.23 29.43
CA SER A 491 7.42 5.77 28.07
C SER A 491 7.34 4.65 27.00
N LEU A 492 8.09 3.56 27.18
CA LEU A 492 8.03 2.41 26.27
C LEU A 492 6.72 1.61 26.39
N LEU A 493 6.10 1.54 27.58
CA LEU A 493 4.79 0.93 27.76
C LEU A 493 3.65 1.76 27.15
N ASP A 494 3.76 3.08 27.17
CA ASP A 494 2.80 4.00 26.54
C ASP A 494 2.97 4.09 25.00
N SER A 495 4.03 3.49 24.45
CA SER A 495 4.25 3.28 23.02
C SER A 495 3.32 2.18 22.42
N PRO A 496 3.34 1.96 21.09
CA PRO A 496 2.62 0.84 20.47
C PRO A 496 3.02 -0.55 21.01
N LEU A 497 4.19 -0.69 21.65
CA LEU A 497 4.65 -1.95 22.26
C LEU A 497 3.68 -2.45 23.36
N GLY A 498 3.15 -1.55 24.20
CA GLY A 498 2.16 -1.92 25.22
C GLY A 498 0.73 -1.97 24.70
N LYS A 499 0.39 -1.09 23.76
CA LYS A 499 -0.98 -0.89 23.27
C LYS A 499 -1.46 -1.95 22.26
N ARG A 500 -0.57 -2.51 21.44
CA ARG A 500 -0.91 -3.42 20.33
C ARG A 500 -0.17 -4.75 20.45
N ASN A 501 -0.78 -5.86 20.00
CA ASN A 501 -0.03 -7.10 19.74
C ASN A 501 0.72 -6.96 18.41
N LEU A 502 2.06 -6.99 18.45
CA LEU A 502 2.94 -6.85 17.30
C LEU A 502 3.43 -8.21 16.75
N VAL A 503 3.08 -9.33 17.37
CA VAL A 503 3.56 -10.68 16.99
C VAL A 503 3.15 -11.05 15.55
N GLY A 504 2.02 -10.54 15.05
CA GLY A 504 1.59 -10.72 13.66
C GLY A 504 2.22 -9.74 12.65
N GLU A 505 2.85 -8.66 13.12
CA GLU A 505 3.34 -7.55 12.30
C GLU A 505 4.79 -7.84 11.82
N LEU A 506 4.99 -8.92 11.06
CA LEU A 506 6.31 -9.49 10.76
C LEU A 506 7.35 -8.48 10.22
N SER A 507 6.96 -7.55 9.36
CA SER A 507 7.83 -6.45 8.91
C SER A 507 8.31 -5.55 10.05
N VAL A 508 7.40 -5.20 10.97
CA VAL A 508 7.66 -4.31 12.10
C VAL A 508 8.56 -5.02 13.11
N LEU A 509 8.31 -6.31 13.36
CA LEU A 509 9.22 -7.15 14.14
C LEU A 509 10.62 -7.19 13.54
N GLN A 510 10.77 -7.29 12.21
CA GLN A 510 12.09 -7.25 11.57
C GLN A 510 12.82 -5.91 11.83
N PHE A 511 12.14 -4.78 11.66
CA PHE A 511 12.73 -3.47 11.97
C PHE A 511 13.15 -3.33 13.45
N LEU A 512 12.31 -3.80 14.38
CA LEU A 512 12.62 -3.80 15.82
C LEU A 512 13.74 -4.81 16.19
N THR A 513 13.83 -5.92 15.47
CA THR A 513 14.90 -6.92 15.60
C THR A 513 16.26 -6.32 15.25
N GLU A 514 16.35 -5.62 14.11
CA GLU A 514 17.57 -4.92 13.71
C GLU A 514 17.91 -3.76 14.69
N ARG A 515 16.89 -3.04 15.19
CA ARG A 515 17.08 -1.99 16.21
C ARG A 515 17.67 -2.54 17.52
N VAL A 516 17.22 -3.70 18.00
CA VAL A 516 17.79 -4.38 19.20
C VAL A 516 19.25 -4.76 19.03
N GLN A 517 19.70 -5.05 17.80
CA GLN A 517 21.09 -5.37 17.50
C GLN A 517 22.00 -4.13 17.42
N GLN A 518 21.42 -2.94 17.31
CA GLN A 518 22.13 -1.65 17.23
C GLN A 518 22.12 -0.85 18.54
N GLU A 519 21.02 -0.88 19.29
CA GLU A 519 20.74 0.00 20.42
C GLU A 519 20.64 -0.82 21.73
N PRO A 520 21.75 -0.97 22.50
CA PRO A 520 21.75 -1.76 23.74
C PRO A 520 20.76 -1.26 24.79
N VAL A 521 20.43 0.03 24.77
CA VAL A 521 19.41 0.65 25.63
C VAL A 521 18.03 0.04 25.36
N PHE A 522 17.64 -0.08 24.09
CA PHE A 522 16.37 -0.72 23.71
C PHE A 522 16.33 -2.19 24.14
N LYS A 523 17.44 -2.93 23.94
CA LYS A 523 17.56 -4.31 24.45
C LYS A 523 17.33 -4.38 25.96
N GLY A 524 17.94 -3.47 26.74
CA GLY A 524 17.77 -3.40 28.19
C GLY A 524 16.31 -3.15 28.61
N GLN A 525 15.65 -2.17 27.99
CA GLN A 525 14.24 -1.86 28.25
C GLN A 525 13.33 -3.07 27.93
N LEU A 526 13.57 -3.79 26.83
CA LEU A 526 12.79 -5.00 26.51
C LEU A 526 12.96 -6.11 27.57
N HIS A 527 14.15 -6.27 28.16
CA HIS A 527 14.34 -7.17 29.30
C HIS A 527 13.59 -6.69 30.56
N SER A 528 13.63 -5.38 30.87
CA SER A 528 12.90 -4.80 32.01
C SER A 528 11.38 -5.00 31.90
N VAL A 529 10.82 -4.79 30.70
CA VAL A 529 9.40 -5.05 30.38
C VAL A 529 9.01 -6.52 30.61
N ILE A 530 9.90 -7.48 30.34
CA ILE A 530 9.65 -8.91 30.64
C ILE A 530 9.68 -9.18 32.15
N GLU A 531 10.66 -8.62 32.87
CA GLU A 531 10.74 -8.76 34.34
C GLU A 531 9.53 -8.14 35.04
N ARG A 532 9.12 -6.93 34.64
CA ARG A 532 7.92 -6.24 35.16
C ARG A 532 6.63 -7.02 34.91
N SER A 533 6.59 -7.92 33.91
CA SER A 533 5.46 -8.82 33.67
C SER A 533 5.24 -9.86 34.79
N LYS A 534 6.28 -10.19 35.58
CA LYS A 534 6.19 -11.13 36.71
C LYS A 534 5.28 -10.62 37.83
N THR A 535 5.04 -9.31 37.90
CA THR A 535 4.20 -8.65 38.90
C THR A 535 3.00 -7.93 38.29
N ASP A 536 3.15 -7.20 37.18
CA ASP A 536 2.07 -6.44 36.56
C ASP A 536 1.46 -7.12 35.32
N LYS A 537 0.27 -7.70 35.50
CA LYS A 537 -0.50 -8.35 34.44
C LYS A 537 -0.95 -7.41 33.32
N ARG A 538 -0.90 -6.08 33.49
CA ARG A 538 -1.17 -5.11 32.42
C ARG A 538 -0.06 -5.11 31.36
N VAL A 539 1.17 -5.37 31.79
CA VAL A 539 2.38 -5.35 30.93
C VAL A 539 2.46 -6.56 30.00
N ARG A 540 1.60 -7.58 30.16
CA ARG A 540 1.64 -8.85 29.41
C ARG A 540 1.74 -8.73 27.89
N THR A 541 1.11 -7.71 27.28
CA THR A 541 1.17 -7.47 25.82
C THR A 541 2.55 -6.96 25.41
N ALA A 542 3.08 -6.00 26.16
CA ALA A 542 4.44 -5.48 25.97
C ALA A 542 5.49 -6.58 26.19
N ALA A 543 5.32 -7.42 27.20
CA ALA A 543 6.22 -8.54 27.50
C ALA A 543 6.19 -9.62 26.40
N ALA A 544 5.00 -9.98 25.88
CA ALA A 544 4.87 -10.91 24.78
C ALA A 544 5.53 -10.38 23.49
N ASN A 545 5.36 -9.09 23.18
CA ASN A 545 6.07 -8.42 22.08
C ASN A 545 7.59 -8.40 22.33
N ALA A 546 8.02 -7.99 23.53
CA ALA A 546 9.42 -7.83 23.89
C ALA A 546 10.21 -9.13 23.79
N ILE A 547 9.70 -10.24 24.34
CA ILE A 547 10.39 -11.53 24.26
C ILE A 547 10.42 -12.05 22.81
N THR A 548 9.37 -11.81 22.02
CA THR A 548 9.33 -12.15 20.59
C THR A 548 10.43 -11.40 19.82
N ILE A 549 10.61 -10.09 20.06
CA ILE A 549 11.65 -9.29 19.41
C ILE A 549 13.05 -9.76 19.85
N LEU A 550 13.27 -10.02 21.15
CA LEU A 550 14.55 -10.50 21.67
C LEU A 550 14.94 -11.87 21.11
N VAL A 551 14.01 -12.84 21.07
CA VAL A 551 14.23 -14.17 20.47
C VAL A 551 14.62 -14.02 18.99
N ARG A 552 13.86 -13.23 18.22
CA ARG A 552 14.12 -13.01 16.78
C ARG A 552 15.44 -12.26 16.53
N ALA A 553 15.93 -11.48 17.50
CA ALA A 553 17.25 -10.85 17.47
C ALA A 553 18.41 -11.81 17.80
N GLY A 554 18.13 -13.08 18.11
CA GLY A 554 19.13 -14.07 18.50
C GLY A 554 19.52 -14.01 19.98
N VAL A 555 18.73 -13.34 20.82
CA VAL A 555 18.97 -13.30 22.28
C VAL A 555 18.57 -14.64 22.89
N GLN A 556 19.55 -15.33 23.45
CA GLN A 556 19.39 -16.61 24.13
C GLN A 556 19.02 -16.38 25.60
N PHE A 557 18.09 -17.19 26.13
CA PHE A 557 17.61 -17.12 27.52
C PHE A 557 18.14 -18.29 28.36
N ILE A 558 19.41 -18.64 28.13
CA ILE A 558 20.10 -19.75 28.80
C ILE A 558 20.25 -19.45 30.30
N ASN A 559 20.01 -20.43 31.16
CA ASN A 559 20.04 -20.33 32.63
C ASN A 559 19.20 -19.16 33.22
N THR A 560 18.24 -18.62 32.47
CA THR A 560 17.52 -17.40 32.87
C THR A 560 16.32 -17.72 33.76
N ASP A 561 16.16 -16.97 34.86
CA ASP A 561 14.94 -17.03 35.69
C ASP A 561 13.79 -16.30 34.99
N LEU A 562 12.93 -17.07 34.31
CA LEU A 562 11.71 -16.61 33.66
C LEU A 562 10.45 -17.01 34.46
N ARG A 563 10.57 -17.28 35.76
CA ARG A 563 9.44 -17.73 36.57
C ARG A 563 8.38 -16.64 36.65
N LYS A 564 7.11 -17.04 36.59
CA LYS A 564 5.92 -16.17 36.67
C LYS A 564 5.75 -15.11 35.57
N ILE A 565 6.62 -15.03 34.54
CA ILE A 565 6.45 -14.07 33.44
C ILE A 565 5.07 -14.22 32.77
N GLN A 566 4.53 -13.13 32.24
CA GLN A 566 3.20 -13.12 31.62
C GLN A 566 3.34 -12.77 30.13
N ILE A 567 3.50 -13.77 29.27
CA ILE A 567 3.78 -13.60 27.82
C ILE A 567 2.77 -14.32 26.88
N PRO A 568 1.46 -14.31 27.16
CA PRO A 568 0.49 -15.06 26.37
C PRO A 568 0.44 -14.58 24.90
N GLY A 569 0.58 -15.52 23.97
CA GLY A 569 0.58 -15.25 22.53
C GLY A 569 1.91 -14.77 21.93
N ALA A 570 3.02 -14.82 22.67
CA ALA A 570 4.37 -14.56 22.14
C ALA A 570 4.78 -15.59 21.07
N ASP A 571 5.67 -15.19 20.15
CA ASP A 571 6.34 -16.10 19.22
C ASP A 571 7.79 -16.35 19.71
N LEU A 572 8.03 -17.55 20.23
CA LEU A 572 9.33 -18.01 20.71
C LEU A 572 9.97 -19.02 19.75
N SER A 573 9.50 -19.09 18.50
CA SER A 573 10.08 -19.96 17.47
C SER A 573 11.58 -19.70 17.30
N PHE A 574 12.35 -20.78 17.11
CA PHE A 574 13.82 -20.75 17.00
C PHE A 574 14.59 -20.19 18.22
N GLY A 575 13.91 -19.91 19.34
CA GLY A 575 14.55 -19.39 20.56
C GLY A 575 15.27 -20.45 21.38
N VAL A 576 16.39 -20.07 22.00
CA VAL A 576 17.20 -20.94 22.86
C VAL A 576 16.91 -20.65 24.33
N PHE A 577 16.44 -21.66 25.06
CA PHE A 577 15.95 -21.57 26.44
C PHE A 577 16.57 -22.61 27.38
N ASP A 578 17.80 -23.05 27.09
CA ASP A 578 18.46 -24.13 27.83
C ASP A 578 18.60 -23.79 29.32
N SER A 579 18.07 -24.64 30.19
CA SER A 579 17.99 -24.41 31.64
C SER A 579 17.22 -23.15 32.08
N ALA A 580 16.36 -22.56 31.22
CA ALA A 580 15.47 -21.48 31.61
C ALA A 580 14.39 -21.95 32.59
N GLN A 581 14.17 -21.21 33.68
CA GLN A 581 13.15 -21.54 34.67
C GLN A 581 11.82 -20.88 34.30
N LEU A 582 10.82 -21.65 33.84
CA LEU A 582 9.51 -21.13 33.39
C LEU A 582 8.35 -21.41 34.38
N GLU A 583 8.66 -21.72 35.64
CA GLU A 583 7.67 -22.09 36.66
C GLU A 583 6.63 -20.97 36.87
N GLY A 584 5.34 -21.32 36.72
CA GLY A 584 4.22 -20.38 36.90
C GLY A 584 4.06 -19.32 35.80
N ALA A 585 4.80 -19.39 34.69
CA ALA A 585 4.67 -18.46 33.58
C ALA A 585 3.34 -18.64 32.79
N ASP A 586 2.75 -17.54 32.32
CA ASP A 586 1.60 -17.59 31.40
C ASP A 586 2.07 -17.72 29.94
N LEU A 587 2.15 -18.98 29.50
CA LEU A 587 2.56 -19.35 28.13
C LEU A 587 1.35 -19.69 27.22
N ARG A 588 0.14 -19.23 27.56
CA ARG A 588 -1.05 -19.56 26.76
C ARG A 588 -0.95 -18.99 25.34
N LYS A 589 -1.21 -19.84 24.34
CA LYS A 589 -1.10 -19.53 22.90
C LYS A 589 0.31 -19.12 22.41
N VAL A 590 1.35 -19.34 23.21
CA VAL A 590 2.74 -19.08 22.76
C VAL A 590 3.12 -20.06 21.66
N ASN A 591 3.79 -19.57 20.61
CA ASN A 591 4.37 -20.42 19.58
C ASN A 591 5.76 -20.93 20.01
N LEU A 592 5.93 -22.25 20.04
CA LEU A 592 7.17 -22.96 20.37
C LEU A 592 7.61 -23.90 19.22
N ARG A 593 7.16 -23.64 17.99
CA ARG A 593 7.54 -24.43 16.82
C ARG A 593 8.90 -24.00 16.27
N ASN A 594 9.72 -24.99 15.92
CA ASN A 594 10.87 -24.85 15.03
C ASN A 594 10.47 -25.18 13.58
#